data_AF-A2FYQ8-F1
#
_entry.id   AF-A2FYQ8-F1
#
_cell.length_a   1.000
_cell.length_b   1.000
_cell.length_c   1.000
_cell.angle_alpha   90.00
_cell.angle_beta   90.00
_cell.angle_gamma   90.00
#
_symmetry.space_group_name_H-M   'P 1'
#
loop_
_entity.id
_entity.type
_entity.pdbx_description
1 polymer ?
#
loop_
_entity_poly.entity_id
_entity_poly.type
_entity_poly.pdbx_seq_one_letter_code
_entity_poly.pdbx_strand_id
1 'polypeptide(L)' 'MSDIYQAITEDNVEQMQACISGGVDINKPGANGLTPLMFAVQEGKEKCLGALIKAKADV' A
#
# COMPACT_ATOMS: atom_id res chain seq x y z
N MET A 1 1.92 0.15 15.99
CA MET A 1 2.54 -0.07 14.67
C MET A 1 1.42 0.00 13.66
N SER A 2 1.39 1.04 12.83
CA SER A 2 0.36 1.20 11.79
C SER A 2 0.69 0.28 10.61
N ASP A 3 -0.29 -0.49 10.15
CA ASP A 3 -0.14 -1.43 9.03
C ASP A 3 -0.40 -0.72 7.70
N ILE A 4 0.32 -1.09 6.64
CA ILE A 4 0.12 -0.55 5.29
C ILE A 4 -1.32 -0.80 4.80
N TYR A 5 -1.95 -1.92 5.20
CA TYR A 5 -3.34 -2.22 4.86
C TYR A 5 -4.33 -1.25 5.50
N GLN A 6 -4.07 -0.78 6.72
CA GLN A 6 -4.90 0.23 7.36
C GLN A 6 -4.77 1.57 6.64
N ALA A 7 -3.54 1.97 6.32
CA ALA A 7 -3.28 3.17 5.54
C ALA A 7 -3.98 3.13 4.17
N ILE A 8 -3.99 1.99 3.50
CA ILE A 8 -4.71 1.79 2.24
C ILE A 8 -6.22 1.88 2.45
N THR A 9 -6.77 1.22 3.49
CA THR A 9 -8.21 1.28 3.81
C THR A 9 -8.69 2.72 4.02
N GLU A 10 -7.87 3.55 4.65
CA GLU A 10 -8.14 4.96 4.91
C GLU A 10 -7.82 5.88 3.70
N ASP A 11 -7.31 5.32 2.59
CA ASP A 11 -6.76 6.05 1.43
C ASP A 11 -5.71 7.12 1.86
N ASN A 12 -4.97 6.81 2.93
CA ASN A 12 -3.98 7.66 3.56
C ASN A 12 -2.58 7.41 2.96
N VAL A 13 -2.25 8.21 1.95
CA VAL A 13 -0.98 8.10 1.23
C VAL A 13 0.23 8.39 2.12
N GLU A 14 0.15 9.34 3.05
CA GLU A 14 1.27 9.68 3.94
C GLU A 14 1.65 8.52 4.86
N GLN A 15 0.66 7.92 5.54
CA GLN A 15 0.92 6.74 6.36
C GLN A 15 1.43 5.57 5.50
N MET A 16 0.85 5.37 4.31
CA MET A 16 1.28 4.31 3.41
C MET A 16 2.75 4.51 3.00
N GLN A 17 3.16 5.72 2.64
CA GLN A 17 4.54 6.04 2.29
C GLN A 17 5.49 5.92 3.49
N ALA A 18 5.04 6.26 4.70
CA ALA A 18 5.81 6.05 5.91
C ALA A 18 6.06 4.55 6.16
N CYS A 19 5.06 3.69 5.94
CA CYS A 19 5.22 2.23 6.00
C CYS A 19 6.23 1.73 4.95
N ILE A 20 6.13 2.19 3.70
CA ILE A 20 7.07 1.81 2.63
C ILE A 20 8.50 2.24 2.99
N SER A 21 8.67 3.47 3.47
CA SER A 21 9.97 4.00 3.92
C SER A 21 10.52 3.25 5.13
N GLY A 22 9.64 2.65 5.93
CA GLY A 22 9.99 1.76 7.04
C GLY A 22 10.47 0.36 6.62
N GLY A 23 10.56 0.08 5.32
CA GLY A 23 11.04 -1.20 4.79
C GLY A 23 9.94 -2.25 4.57
N VAL A 24 8.67 -1.84 4.49
CA VAL A 24 7.59 -2.74 4.11
C VAL A 24 7.78 -3.18 2.66
N ASP A 25 7.83 -4.50 2.45
CA ASP A 25 7.84 -5.09 1.12
C ASP A 25 6.43 -5.02 0.50
N ILE A 26 6.24 -4.07 -0.41
CA ILE A 26 4.97 -3.84 -1.14
C ILE A 26 4.60 -4.97 -2.12
N ASN A 27 5.48 -5.94 -2.33
CA ASN A 27 5.20 -7.13 -3.13
C ASN A 27 4.82 -8.34 -2.28
N LYS A 28 5.03 -8.29 -0.96
CA LYS A 28 4.68 -9.38 -0.07
C LYS A 28 3.17 -9.37 0.21
N PRO A 29 2.46 -10.49 -0.02
CA PRO A 29 1.05 -10.59 0.33
C PRO A 29 0.84 -10.59 1.85
N GLY A 30 -0.24 -9.96 2.28
CA GLY A 30 -0.69 -9.91 3.67
C GLY A 30 -1.40 -11.19 4.10
N ALA A 31 -2.04 -11.14 5.27
CA ALA A 31 -2.71 -12.30 5.87
C ALA A 31 -3.88 -12.86 5.02
N ASN A 32 -4.47 -12.03 4.16
CA ASN A 32 -5.52 -12.40 3.22
C ASN A 32 -4.97 -12.91 1.87
N GLY A 33 -3.65 -13.02 1.70
CA GLY A 33 -3.02 -13.41 0.44
C GLY A 33 -2.98 -12.29 -0.61
N LEU A 34 -3.46 -11.08 -0.29
CA LEU A 34 -3.43 -9.94 -1.20
C LEU A 34 -2.18 -9.10 -0.96
N THR A 35 -1.54 -8.67 -2.05
CA THR A 35 -0.51 -7.64 -1.96
C THR A 35 -1.15 -6.27 -1.67
N PRO A 36 -0.40 -5.30 -1.12
CA PRO A 36 -0.89 -3.93 -0.92
C PRO A 36 -1.53 -3.31 -2.18
N LEU A 37 -0.94 -3.56 -3.35
CA LEU A 37 -1.50 -3.09 -4.63
C LEU A 37 -2.85 -3.75 -4.95
N MET A 38 -2.96 -5.08 -4.80
CA MET A 38 -4.21 -5.80 -5.02
C MET A 38 -5.30 -5.35 -4.05
N PHE A 39 -4.94 -5.11 -2.80
CA PHE A 39 -5.86 -4.63 -1.78
C PHE A 39 -6.36 -3.21 -2.11
N ALA A 40 -5.48 -2.30 -2.54
CA ALA A 40 -5.88 -0.97 -2.99
C ALA A 40 -6.84 -0.99 -4.18
N VAL A 41 -6.63 -1.91 -5.14
CA VAL A 41 -7.56 -2.11 -6.28
C VAL A 41 -8.91 -2.64 -5.80
N GLN A 42 -8.91 -3.66 -4.94
CA GLN A 42 -10.15 -4.25 -4.42
C GLN A 42 -10.99 -3.23 -3.64
N GLU A 43 -10.35 -2.41 -2.83
CA GLU A 43 -11.00 -1.41 -1.97
C GLU A 43 -11.29 -0.08 -2.71
N GLY A 44 -10.90 0.05 -3.98
CA GLY A 44 -11.11 1.26 -4.78
C GLY A 44 -10.33 2.49 -4.29
N LYS A 45 -9.13 2.29 -3.73
CA LYS A 45 -8.33 3.32 -3.06
C LYS A 45 -7.42 4.01 -4.06
N GLU A 46 -7.99 4.93 -4.84
CA GLU A 46 -7.33 5.54 -6.00
C GLU A 46 -6.02 6.28 -5.65
N LYS A 47 -5.96 7.00 -4.51
CA LYS A 47 -4.76 7.76 -4.16
C LYS A 47 -3.62 6.82 -3.75
N CYS A 48 -3.92 5.87 -2.86
CA CYS A 48 -2.96 4.85 -2.46
C CYS A 48 -2.56 3.97 -3.64
N LEU A 49 -3.48 3.61 -4.54
CA LEU A 49 -3.21 2.88 -5.78
C LEU A 49 -2.21 3.63 -6.67
N GLY A 50 -2.48 4.90 -6.96
CA GLY A 50 -1.58 5.74 -7.76
C GLY A 50 -0.19 5.88 -7.13
N ALA A 51 -0.13 6.02 -5.80
CA ALA A 51 1.12 6.09 -5.07
C ALA A 51 1.89 4.75 -5.05
N LEU A 52 1.21 3.61 -4.92
CA LEU A 52 1.82 2.27 -5.00
C LEU A 52 2.36 1.98 -6.40
N ILE A 53 1.65 2.40 -7.45
CA ILE A 53 2.12 2.25 -8.84
C ILE A 53 3.39 3.10 -9.05
N LYS A 54 3.39 4.36 -8.59
CA LYS A 54 4.58 5.22 -8.65
C LYS A 54 5.75 4.64 -7.87
N ALA A 55 5.51 4.12 -6.68
CA ALA A 55 6.55 3.49 -5.86
C ALA A 55 7.18 2.25 -6.51
N LYS A 56 6.47 1.54 -7.40
CA LYS A 56 7.03 0.45 -8.21
C LYS A 56 7.74 0.90 -9.48
N ALA A 57 7.40 2.06 -10.02
CA ALA A 57 7.99 2.60 -11.23
C ALA A 57 9.35 3.28 -10.99
N ASP A 58 9.70 3.55 -9.72
CA ASP A 58 10.91 4.24 -9.30
C ASP A 58 12.02 3.27 -8.81
N VAL A 59 12.03 2.03 -9.33
CA VAL A 59 13.03 0.97 -9.07
C VAL A 59 13.76 0.58 -10.35
#